data_AF-A0AAC8ZTE2-F1
#
_entry.id   AF-A0AAC8ZTE2-F1
#
_cell.length_a   1.000
_cell.length_b   1.000
_cell.length_c   1.000
_cell.angle_alpha   90.00
_cell.angle_beta   90.00
_cell.angle_gamma   90.00
#
_symmetry.space_group_name_H-M   'P 1'
#
loop_
_entity.id
_entity.type
_entity.pdbx_description
1 polymer ?
#
loop_
_entity_poly.entity_id
_entity_poly.type
_entity_poly.pdbx_seq_one_letter_code
_entity_poly.pdbx_strand_id
1 'polypeptide(L)'
;MTDDPSGDTRPDEPHQDELRRKIDALVTRLPASLVYSLLSEIEGMDSEPADRVQLVRQYVIEYLNRQRTNRARRLFTNLFEAFLIDDDVLYHAGVVIPGMLQRVDVGALWEAMSRDAFPLLAVEAQEMLDEMARGDVIDRVLRSPVAMVMKERMRVAAVRHLDTVLTNKKAVDELLAGLSRNRPRRTRLMSGFLEKTPAIDIGTLRLMHLILANAEGAVKPVADRLEDFPASCADEAEANRMADRLLDATDQLRDRCGDDLANLLPLSVVTTKRNYAVAALYIRQSGVDPGRGDAVTAALTGHFIGVTRALTAALSVVLKLNDRVPGSAIRPSAKEKARLEALVQRLDQLVHAATSSGLMEDRRSEPAFRNAWTQAAKIIGSRVTTVALERSAQAAAARRQPVIDHADIVWLNRLLWRWQAMSREFGFETYDLVKWRETLLEEMRANVEKAMKFEETDPLDERMEHLLRVNALAGVFGQRVSGWIPTFSQNMTRLLSHRLERGGTLGTDEQAIIDDLVATARTEVGKSRYWKSNELMDLIELSERTRQVG
;
A
#
# COMPACT_ATOMS: atom_id res chain seq x y z
N MET A 1 -55.74 50.22 -26.68
CA MET A 1 -54.72 51.26 -26.44
C MET A 1 -54.73 51.51 -24.94
N THR A 2 -53.96 50.71 -24.19
CA THR A 2 -52.56 50.98 -23.77
C THR A 2 -52.50 52.09 -22.73
N ASP A 3 -52.31 51.76 -21.45
CA ASP A 3 -50.96 51.59 -20.90
C ASP A 3 -50.94 50.83 -19.56
N ASP A 4 -49.81 50.18 -19.37
CA ASP A 4 -49.35 49.24 -18.35
C ASP A 4 -48.75 49.96 -17.13
N PRO A 5 -48.78 49.36 -15.93
CA PRO A 5 -47.66 49.52 -15.01
C PRO A 5 -47.09 48.15 -14.65
N SER A 6 -46.03 47.78 -15.36
CA SER A 6 -45.08 46.77 -14.96
C SER A 6 -44.28 47.28 -13.76
N GLY A 7 -44.44 46.60 -12.62
CA GLY A 7 -43.75 46.93 -11.38
C GLY A 7 -43.89 45.80 -10.36
N ASP A 8 -43.24 44.66 -10.61
CA ASP A 8 -43.01 43.66 -9.58
C ASP A 8 -41.55 43.15 -9.69
N THR A 9 -40.64 43.89 -9.04
CA THR A 9 -39.25 43.48 -8.81
C THR A 9 -39.12 43.11 -7.34
N ARG A 10 -38.92 41.82 -7.06
CA ARG A 10 -38.70 41.26 -5.72
C ARG A 10 -37.40 41.82 -5.10
N PRO A 11 -37.44 42.52 -3.96
CA PRO A 11 -36.25 43.20 -3.41
C PRO A 11 -35.20 42.31 -2.69
N ASP A 12 -35.46 41.02 -2.47
CA ASP A 12 -34.65 40.18 -1.55
C ASP A 12 -33.56 39.30 -2.23
N GLU A 13 -33.59 39.12 -3.55
CA GLU A 13 -32.66 38.25 -4.29
C GLU A 13 -31.17 38.67 -4.23
N PRO A 14 -30.78 39.97 -4.37
CA PRO A 14 -29.37 40.34 -4.45
C PRO A 14 -28.60 40.17 -3.12
N HIS A 15 -29.27 40.24 -1.97
CA HIS A 15 -28.64 40.05 -0.66
C HIS A 15 -28.43 38.57 -0.30
N GLN A 16 -29.30 37.67 -0.78
CA GLN A 16 -29.15 36.22 -0.59
C GLN A 16 -27.98 35.66 -1.40
N ASP A 17 -27.79 36.14 -2.64
CA ASP A 17 -26.66 35.73 -3.49
C ASP A 17 -25.29 36.16 -2.94
N GLU A 18 -25.20 37.34 -2.31
CA GLU A 18 -23.97 37.79 -1.66
C GLU A 18 -23.64 36.95 -0.41
N LEU A 19 -24.67 36.61 0.38
CA LEU A 19 -24.53 35.74 1.55
C LEU A 19 -24.12 34.32 1.14
N ARG A 20 -24.72 33.78 0.07
CA ARG A 20 -24.34 32.48 -0.53
C ARG A 20 -22.87 32.44 -0.91
N ARG A 21 -22.37 33.45 -1.64
CA ARG A 21 -20.95 33.53 -2.03
C ARG A 21 -20.01 33.58 -0.82
N LYS A 22 -20.38 34.29 0.24
CA LYS A 22 -19.58 34.37 1.48
C LYS A 22 -19.55 33.03 2.22
N ILE A 23 -20.69 32.33 2.30
CA ILE A 23 -20.79 31.01 2.93
C ILE A 23 -20.01 29.98 2.12
N ASP A 24 -20.18 29.94 0.79
CA ASP A 24 -19.39 29.06 -0.09
C ASP A 24 -17.89 29.31 0.11
N ALA A 25 -17.45 30.57 0.11
CA ALA A 25 -16.04 30.90 0.30
C ALA A 25 -15.48 30.45 1.67
N LEU A 26 -16.29 30.48 2.72
CA LEU A 26 -15.93 29.99 4.06
C LEU A 26 -15.87 28.47 4.10
N VAL A 27 -16.91 27.79 3.62
CA VAL A 27 -17.03 26.33 3.67
C VAL A 27 -15.97 25.66 2.76
N THR A 28 -15.62 26.28 1.63
CA THR A 28 -14.57 25.77 0.73
C THR A 28 -13.16 25.79 1.35
N ARG A 29 -12.94 26.63 2.37
CA ARG A 29 -11.65 26.73 3.07
C ARG A 29 -11.54 25.79 4.27
N LEU A 30 -12.64 25.14 4.66
CA LEU A 30 -12.69 24.26 5.82
C LEU A 30 -12.48 22.79 5.42
N PRO A 31 -11.72 22.01 6.22
CA PRO A 31 -11.75 20.55 6.18
C PRO A 31 -13.18 20.02 6.33
N ALA A 32 -13.55 18.99 5.57
CA ALA A 32 -14.92 18.46 5.57
C ALA A 32 -15.42 18.07 6.98
N SER A 33 -14.55 17.55 7.85
CA SER A 33 -14.89 17.23 9.25
C SER A 33 -15.41 18.43 10.04
N LEU A 34 -14.82 19.62 9.83
CA LEU A 34 -15.24 20.86 10.49
C LEU A 34 -16.54 21.41 9.89
N VAL A 35 -16.82 21.13 8.62
CA VAL A 35 -18.10 21.49 7.98
C VAL A 35 -19.25 20.66 8.56
N TYR A 36 -19.03 19.39 8.89
CA TYR A 36 -20.02 18.57 9.60
C TYR A 36 -20.25 19.04 11.03
N SER A 37 -19.21 19.44 11.76
CA SER A 37 -19.34 20.06 13.10
C SER A 37 -20.15 21.35 13.04
N LEU A 38 -19.89 22.21 12.04
CA LEU A 38 -20.64 23.45 11.83
C LEU A 38 -22.13 23.19 11.55
N LEU A 39 -22.46 22.15 10.76
CA LEU A 39 -23.84 21.74 10.56
C LEU A 39 -24.49 21.26 11.88
N SER A 40 -23.77 20.49 12.70
CA SER A 40 -24.25 20.03 14.00
C SER A 40 -24.47 21.16 15.00
N GLU A 41 -23.62 22.19 14.97
CA GLU A 41 -23.79 23.40 15.80
C GLU A 41 -25.01 24.21 15.35
N ILE A 42 -25.20 24.37 14.03
CA ILE A 42 -26.39 25.03 13.45
C ILE A 42 -27.68 24.30 13.84
N GLU A 43 -27.67 22.95 13.85
CA GLU A 43 -28.79 22.13 14.31
C GLU A 43 -28.99 22.19 15.83
N GLY A 44 -27.94 22.46 16.61
CA GLY A 44 -28.05 22.72 18.05
C GLY A 44 -28.67 24.08 18.40
N MET A 45 -28.83 24.97 17.41
CA MET A 45 -29.44 26.30 17.55
C MET A 45 -30.97 26.30 17.34
N ASP A 46 -31.62 25.12 17.42
CA ASP A 46 -33.05 24.86 17.17
C ASP A 46 -34.07 25.73 17.95
N SER A 47 -33.61 26.63 18.84
CA SER A 47 -34.47 27.53 19.62
C SER A 47 -34.72 28.92 19.00
N GLU A 48 -34.11 29.29 17.87
CA GLU A 48 -34.37 30.60 17.23
C GLU A 48 -34.69 30.49 15.73
N PRO A 49 -35.92 30.83 15.28
CA PRO A 49 -36.28 30.87 13.87
C PRO A 49 -35.79 32.19 13.27
N ALA A 50 -34.50 32.25 12.93
CA ALA A 50 -34.00 33.26 12.00
C ALA A 50 -33.93 32.62 10.61
N ASP A 51 -34.67 33.15 9.63
CA ASP A 51 -34.63 32.72 8.21
C ASP A 51 -33.18 32.61 7.68
N ARG A 52 -32.29 33.43 8.23
CA ARG A 52 -30.84 33.41 7.96
C ARG A 52 -30.15 32.12 8.37
N VAL A 53 -30.51 31.52 9.51
CA VAL A 53 -29.95 30.25 10.01
C VAL A 53 -30.40 29.08 9.14
N GLN A 54 -31.68 29.07 8.72
CA GLN A 54 -32.18 28.08 7.76
C GLN A 54 -31.48 28.19 6.39
N LEU A 55 -31.25 29.42 5.91
CA LEU A 55 -30.54 29.65 4.65
C LEU A 55 -29.08 29.19 4.71
N VAL A 56 -28.38 29.47 5.82
CA VAL A 56 -27.01 28.98 6.06
C VAL A 56 -26.99 27.45 6.09
N ARG A 57 -27.92 26.82 6.81
CA ARG A 57 -28.08 25.36 6.85
C ARG A 57 -28.25 24.78 5.45
N GLN A 58 -29.12 25.36 4.64
CA GLN A 58 -29.39 24.91 3.28
C GLN A 58 -28.15 24.98 2.38
N TYR A 59 -27.36 26.06 2.47
CA TYR A 59 -26.13 26.19 1.69
C TYR A 59 -25.03 25.22 2.13
N VAL A 60 -24.89 24.97 3.43
CA VAL A 60 -23.93 23.97 3.95
C VAL A 60 -24.31 22.57 3.47
N ILE A 61 -25.60 22.22 3.51
CA ILE A 61 -26.12 20.94 2.98
C ILE A 61 -25.85 20.83 1.47
N GLU A 62 -26.15 21.88 0.70
CA GLU A 62 -25.90 21.91 -0.74
C GLU A 62 -24.42 21.70 -1.04
N TYR A 63 -23.53 22.38 -0.32
CA TYR A 63 -22.09 22.23 -0.44
C TYR A 63 -21.63 20.79 -0.15
N LEU A 64 -22.07 20.21 0.98
CA LEU A 64 -21.72 18.84 1.37
C LEU A 64 -22.20 17.79 0.35
N ASN A 65 -23.37 18.04 -0.24
CA ASN A 65 -23.99 17.12 -1.20
C ASN A 65 -23.49 17.31 -2.65
N ARG A 66 -22.90 18.48 -3.00
CA ARG A 66 -22.51 18.85 -4.38
C ARG A 66 -21.57 17.84 -5.05
N GLN A 67 -20.62 17.27 -4.32
CA GLN A 67 -19.67 16.29 -4.87
C GLN A 67 -20.19 14.84 -4.83
N ARG A 68 -21.37 14.62 -4.24
CA ARG A 68 -21.91 13.29 -3.97
C ARG A 68 -23.08 12.95 -4.90
N THR A 69 -22.82 13.05 -6.20
CA THR A 69 -23.77 12.67 -7.27
C THR A 69 -23.93 11.15 -7.39
N ASN A 70 -24.94 10.72 -8.15
CA ASN A 70 -25.34 9.31 -8.31
C ASN A 70 -25.77 8.66 -6.99
N ARG A 71 -26.74 9.30 -6.31
CA ARG A 71 -27.24 8.89 -4.99
C ARG A 71 -27.87 7.49 -5.03
N ALA A 72 -28.61 7.17 -6.08
CA ALA A 72 -29.20 5.84 -6.27
C ALA A 72 -28.13 4.74 -6.42
N ARG A 73 -27.06 5.03 -7.18
CA ARG A 73 -25.90 4.13 -7.29
C ARG A 73 -25.29 3.86 -5.93
N ARG A 74 -25.03 4.91 -5.14
CA ARG A 74 -24.46 4.78 -3.78
C ARG A 74 -25.34 3.93 -2.88
N LEU A 75 -26.65 4.17 -2.91
CA LEU A 75 -27.64 3.40 -2.15
C LEU A 75 -27.58 1.90 -2.52
N PHE A 76 -27.51 1.59 -3.82
CA PHE A 76 -27.41 0.20 -4.29
C PHE A 76 -26.06 -0.43 -3.92
N THR A 77 -24.94 0.24 -4.16
CA THR A 77 -23.61 -0.31 -3.88
C THR A 77 -23.34 -0.49 -2.39
N ASN A 78 -24.06 0.26 -1.53
CA ASN A 78 -23.99 0.11 -0.07
C ASN A 78 -24.34 -1.30 0.41
N LEU A 79 -25.13 -2.06 -0.35
CA LEU A 79 -25.43 -3.47 -0.06
C LEU A 79 -24.20 -4.38 0.03
N PHE A 80 -23.07 -3.94 -0.54
CA PHE A 80 -21.82 -4.70 -0.58
C PHE A 80 -20.73 -4.14 0.33
N GLU A 81 -20.95 -2.99 0.98
CA GLU A 81 -19.86 -2.15 1.53
C GLU A 81 -18.92 -2.90 2.47
N ALA A 82 -19.45 -3.81 3.30
CA ALA A 82 -18.66 -4.62 4.23
C ALA A 82 -17.65 -5.56 3.55
N PHE A 83 -17.87 -5.90 2.28
CA PHE A 83 -17.08 -6.86 1.50
C PHE A 83 -16.30 -6.21 0.35
N LEU A 84 -16.45 -4.90 0.17
CA LEU A 84 -15.80 -4.17 -0.91
C LEU A 84 -14.33 -3.94 -0.62
N ILE A 85 -13.52 -4.11 -1.66
CA ILE A 85 -12.10 -3.76 -1.63
C ILE A 85 -11.75 -2.78 -2.74
N ASP A 86 -10.69 -2.01 -2.49
CA ASP A 86 -10.03 -1.13 -3.45
C ASP A 86 -8.55 -1.53 -3.52
N ASP A 87 -8.27 -2.66 -4.19
CA ASP A 87 -6.95 -3.29 -4.22
C ASP A 87 -6.51 -3.64 -5.64
N ASP A 88 -5.80 -2.73 -6.29
CA ASP A 88 -5.32 -2.89 -7.67
C ASP A 88 -4.25 -3.98 -7.81
N VAL A 89 -3.55 -4.31 -6.72
CA VAL A 89 -2.49 -5.32 -6.68
C VAL A 89 -3.02 -6.70 -7.05
N LEU A 90 -4.24 -7.01 -6.62
CA LEU A 90 -4.84 -8.33 -6.84
C LEU A 90 -5.14 -8.63 -8.32
N TYR A 91 -5.26 -7.60 -9.17
CA TYR A 91 -5.39 -7.81 -10.61
C TYR A 91 -4.15 -8.46 -11.24
N HIS A 92 -2.97 -8.31 -10.64
CA HIS A 92 -1.74 -8.93 -11.11
C HIS A 92 -1.71 -10.45 -10.89
N ALA A 93 -2.62 -11.01 -10.08
CA ALA A 93 -2.69 -12.46 -9.86
C ALA A 93 -2.98 -13.22 -11.15
N GLY A 94 -3.71 -12.60 -12.10
CA GLY A 94 -4.07 -13.22 -13.38
C GLY A 94 -4.99 -14.44 -13.26
N VAL A 95 -5.47 -14.73 -12.06
CA VAL A 95 -6.40 -15.81 -11.71
C VAL A 95 -7.55 -15.23 -10.89
N VAL A 96 -8.64 -15.98 -10.80
CA VAL A 96 -9.78 -15.63 -9.94
C VAL A 96 -9.36 -15.79 -8.48
N ILE A 97 -9.69 -14.79 -7.65
CA ILE A 97 -9.43 -14.80 -6.21
C ILE A 97 -10.78 -14.90 -5.50
N PRO A 98 -11.07 -16.00 -4.80
CA PRO A 98 -12.29 -16.11 -4.01
C PRO A 98 -12.43 -14.98 -2.99
N GLY A 99 -13.66 -14.47 -2.80
CA GLY A 99 -13.93 -13.36 -1.89
C GLY A 99 -13.44 -11.99 -2.37
N MET A 100 -12.83 -11.89 -3.56
CA MET A 100 -12.41 -10.61 -4.13
C MET A 100 -13.61 -9.91 -4.76
N LEU A 101 -14.04 -8.80 -4.16
CA LEU A 101 -15.11 -7.97 -4.69
C LEU A 101 -14.67 -6.50 -4.80
N GLN A 102 -14.25 -6.08 -5.99
CA GLN A 102 -13.77 -4.71 -6.18
C GLN A 102 -14.94 -3.74 -6.31
N ARG A 103 -14.79 -2.53 -5.76
CA ARG A 103 -15.78 -1.45 -5.90
C ARG A 103 -16.11 -1.14 -7.36
N VAL A 104 -15.13 -1.27 -8.24
CA VAL A 104 -15.29 -1.10 -9.70
C VAL A 104 -16.24 -2.14 -10.29
N ASP A 105 -16.20 -3.38 -9.81
CA ASP A 105 -17.00 -4.50 -10.34
C ASP A 105 -18.46 -4.35 -9.92
N VAL A 106 -18.71 -3.99 -8.65
CA VAL A 106 -20.07 -3.67 -8.17
C VAL A 106 -20.62 -2.41 -8.86
N GLY A 107 -19.74 -1.47 -9.20
CA GLY A 107 -20.10 -0.33 -10.04
C GLY A 107 -20.55 -0.72 -11.44
N ALA A 108 -19.93 -1.73 -12.05
CA ALA A 108 -20.36 -2.28 -13.33
C ALA A 108 -21.67 -3.06 -13.20
N LEU A 109 -21.86 -3.77 -12.08
CA LEU A 109 -23.13 -4.44 -11.78
C LEU A 109 -24.28 -3.45 -11.69
N TRP A 110 -24.09 -2.32 -10.99
CA TRP A 110 -25.07 -1.24 -10.98
C TRP A 110 -25.43 -0.78 -12.40
N GLU A 111 -24.42 -0.49 -13.23
CA GLU A 111 -24.63 0.00 -14.60
C GLU A 111 -25.41 -1.00 -15.47
N ALA A 112 -25.22 -2.31 -15.26
CA ALA A 112 -26.01 -3.35 -15.92
C ALA A 112 -27.45 -3.42 -15.35
N MET A 113 -27.59 -3.51 -14.04
CA MET A 113 -28.90 -3.71 -13.39
C MET A 113 -29.82 -2.49 -13.54
N SER A 114 -29.27 -1.27 -13.46
CA SER A 114 -30.03 -0.03 -13.67
C SER A 114 -30.49 0.16 -15.12
N ARG A 115 -29.98 -0.64 -16.07
CA ARG A 115 -30.43 -0.62 -17.46
C ARG A 115 -31.38 -1.78 -17.75
N ASP A 116 -31.03 -2.98 -17.28
CA ASP A 116 -31.64 -4.22 -17.74
C ASP A 116 -32.64 -4.82 -16.73
N ALA A 117 -32.46 -4.56 -15.42
CA ALA A 117 -33.28 -5.15 -14.36
C ALA A 117 -34.34 -4.19 -13.79
N PHE A 118 -33.98 -2.93 -13.58
CA PHE A 118 -34.87 -1.95 -12.91
C PHE A 118 -34.73 -0.50 -13.41
N PRO A 119 -34.77 -0.23 -14.73
CA PRO A 119 -34.47 1.10 -15.27
C PRO A 119 -35.34 2.23 -14.73
N LEU A 120 -36.65 2.03 -14.62
CA LEU A 120 -37.56 3.05 -14.09
C LEU A 120 -37.34 3.30 -12.59
N LEU A 121 -37.07 2.25 -11.81
CA LEU A 121 -36.82 2.35 -10.39
C LEU A 121 -35.49 3.07 -10.08
N ALA A 122 -34.48 2.90 -10.92
CA ALA A 122 -33.22 3.62 -10.77
C ALA A 122 -33.41 5.14 -10.93
N VAL A 123 -34.26 5.56 -11.87
CA VAL A 123 -34.63 6.98 -12.06
C VAL A 123 -35.47 7.47 -10.89
N GLU A 124 -36.51 6.73 -10.50
CA GLU A 124 -37.37 7.05 -9.35
C GLU A 124 -36.54 7.25 -8.07
N ALA A 125 -35.62 6.32 -7.78
CA ALA A 125 -34.75 6.40 -6.62
C ALA A 125 -33.80 7.60 -6.71
N GLN A 126 -33.27 7.92 -7.90
CA GLN A 126 -32.38 9.06 -8.07
C GLN A 126 -33.12 10.39 -7.84
N GLU A 127 -34.29 10.57 -8.45
CA GLU A 127 -35.11 11.78 -8.29
C GLU A 127 -35.54 11.97 -6.83
N MET A 128 -35.99 10.91 -6.17
CA MET A 128 -36.45 10.98 -4.78
C MET A 128 -35.31 11.29 -3.81
N LEU A 129 -34.14 10.66 -3.98
CA LEU A 129 -32.96 10.95 -3.16
C LEU A 129 -32.41 12.35 -3.43
N ASP A 130 -32.53 12.85 -4.66
CA ASP A 130 -32.12 14.21 -5.03
C ASP A 130 -33.00 15.25 -4.37
N GLU A 131 -34.32 15.02 -4.31
CA GLU A 131 -35.26 15.89 -3.60
C GLU A 131 -34.98 15.89 -2.09
N MET A 132 -34.84 14.73 -1.47
CA MET A 132 -34.52 14.62 -0.04
C MET A 132 -33.19 15.27 0.32
N ALA A 133 -32.19 15.16 -0.55
CA ALA A 133 -30.87 15.76 -0.37
C ALA A 133 -30.84 17.30 -0.54
N ARG A 134 -31.96 17.95 -0.88
CA ARG A 134 -32.10 19.41 -0.78
C ARG A 134 -32.30 19.86 0.67
N GLY A 135 -32.92 19.02 1.50
CA GLY A 135 -33.27 19.34 2.88
C GLY A 135 -32.36 18.71 3.93
N ASP A 136 -31.56 17.70 3.57
CA ASP A 136 -30.70 16.98 4.52
C ASP A 136 -29.40 16.47 3.89
N VAL A 137 -28.40 16.16 4.73
CA VAL A 137 -27.14 15.56 4.29
C VAL A 137 -27.33 14.15 3.78
N ILE A 138 -26.62 13.81 2.71
CA ILE A 138 -26.78 12.52 2.01
C ILE A 138 -26.64 11.30 2.93
N ASP A 139 -25.79 11.35 3.96
CA ASP A 139 -25.57 10.22 4.87
C ASP A 139 -26.80 9.90 5.72
N ARG A 140 -27.61 10.93 6.06
CA ARG A 140 -28.91 10.75 6.73
C ARG A 140 -29.97 10.32 5.73
N VAL A 141 -30.01 10.95 4.56
CA VAL A 141 -30.94 10.59 3.47
C VAL A 141 -30.83 9.11 3.11
N LEU A 142 -29.61 8.58 2.96
CA LEU A 142 -29.38 7.17 2.61
C LEU A 142 -29.79 6.18 3.71
N ARG A 143 -29.92 6.64 4.96
CA ARG A 143 -30.41 5.83 6.10
C ARG A 143 -31.90 6.01 6.37
N SER A 144 -32.57 6.90 5.63
CA SER A 144 -34.00 7.16 5.80
C SER A 144 -34.85 5.91 5.47
N PRO A 145 -36.04 5.76 6.07
CA PRO A 145 -36.94 4.66 5.75
C PRO A 145 -37.27 4.59 4.25
N VAL A 146 -37.42 5.74 3.60
CA VAL A 146 -37.71 5.86 2.15
C VAL A 146 -36.55 5.29 1.34
N ALA A 147 -35.32 5.68 1.64
CA ALA A 147 -34.13 5.13 0.98
C ALA A 147 -34.01 3.62 1.19
N MET A 148 -34.31 3.12 2.40
CA MET A 148 -34.25 1.69 2.69
C MET A 148 -35.29 0.88 1.89
N VAL A 149 -36.50 1.40 1.71
CA VAL A 149 -37.52 0.79 0.83
C VAL A 149 -37.04 0.75 -0.62
N MET A 150 -36.46 1.84 -1.13
CA MET A 150 -35.93 1.88 -2.50
C MET A 150 -34.75 0.91 -2.68
N LYS A 151 -33.86 0.85 -1.69
CA LYS A 151 -32.73 -0.09 -1.66
C LYS A 151 -33.23 -1.53 -1.79
N GLU A 152 -34.25 -1.89 -1.02
CA GLU A 152 -34.84 -3.23 -1.04
C GLU A 152 -35.54 -3.55 -2.36
N ARG A 153 -36.32 -2.61 -2.91
CA ARG A 153 -36.95 -2.79 -4.25
C ARG A 153 -35.90 -3.03 -5.33
N MET A 154 -34.80 -2.27 -5.33
CA MET A 154 -33.71 -2.46 -6.30
C MET A 154 -33.00 -3.80 -6.09
N ARG A 155 -32.74 -4.20 -4.83
CA ARG A 155 -32.14 -5.49 -4.49
C ARG A 155 -32.99 -6.65 -5.03
N VAL A 156 -34.28 -6.68 -4.74
CA VAL A 156 -35.19 -7.75 -5.18
C VAL A 156 -35.26 -7.84 -6.71
N ALA A 157 -35.32 -6.69 -7.40
CA ALA A 157 -35.31 -6.66 -8.86
C ALA A 157 -33.97 -7.18 -9.44
N ALA A 158 -32.84 -6.81 -8.83
CA ALA A 158 -31.52 -7.31 -9.21
C ALA A 158 -31.42 -8.83 -9.07
N VAL A 159 -31.82 -9.37 -7.91
CA VAL A 159 -31.77 -10.81 -7.61
C VAL A 159 -32.61 -11.59 -8.63
N ARG A 160 -33.86 -11.19 -8.85
CA ARG A 160 -34.75 -11.84 -9.83
C ARG A 160 -34.15 -11.86 -11.24
N HIS A 161 -33.52 -10.76 -11.65
CA HIS A 161 -32.86 -10.68 -12.95
C HIS A 161 -31.65 -11.62 -13.02
N LEU A 162 -30.80 -11.62 -11.98
CA LEU A 162 -29.62 -12.48 -11.89
C LEU A 162 -29.99 -13.97 -11.83
N ASP A 163 -31.03 -14.36 -11.10
CA ASP A 163 -31.55 -15.73 -11.10
C ASP A 163 -31.90 -16.18 -12.53
N THR A 164 -32.57 -15.32 -13.29
CA THR A 164 -32.92 -15.60 -14.69
C THR A 164 -31.65 -15.74 -15.55
N VAL A 165 -30.70 -14.81 -15.43
CA VAL A 165 -29.44 -14.84 -16.18
C VAL A 165 -28.62 -16.10 -15.87
N LEU A 166 -28.48 -16.45 -14.59
CA LEU A 166 -27.65 -17.58 -14.13
C LEU A 166 -28.13 -18.94 -14.62
N THR A 167 -29.40 -19.07 -15.02
CA THR A 167 -29.93 -20.30 -15.65
C THR A 167 -29.56 -20.47 -17.12
N ASN A 168 -29.08 -19.40 -17.79
CA ASN A 168 -28.76 -19.42 -19.22
C ASN A 168 -27.30 -19.03 -19.46
N LYS A 169 -26.48 -20.00 -19.88
CA LYS A 169 -25.06 -19.79 -20.16
C LYS A 169 -24.78 -18.62 -21.12
N LYS A 170 -25.58 -18.47 -22.18
CA LYS A 170 -25.39 -17.37 -23.15
C LYS A 170 -25.63 -16.01 -22.50
N ALA A 171 -26.66 -15.90 -21.66
CA ALA A 171 -26.96 -14.66 -20.92
C ALA A 171 -25.86 -14.34 -19.89
N VAL A 172 -25.32 -15.37 -19.21
CA VAL A 172 -24.16 -15.20 -18.31
C VAL A 172 -22.96 -14.66 -19.08
N ASP A 173 -22.61 -15.26 -20.21
CA ASP A 173 -21.46 -14.84 -21.03
C ASP A 173 -21.62 -13.39 -21.53
N GLU A 174 -22.83 -13.01 -21.97
CA GLU A 174 -23.16 -11.64 -22.39
C GLU A 174 -23.06 -10.63 -21.24
N LEU A 175 -23.58 -10.97 -20.06
CA LEU A 175 -23.49 -10.12 -18.88
C LEU A 175 -22.03 -9.95 -18.42
N LEU A 176 -21.26 -11.04 -18.30
CA LEU A 176 -19.85 -11.00 -17.90
C LEU A 176 -18.98 -10.18 -18.87
N ALA A 177 -19.22 -10.33 -20.18
CA ALA A 177 -18.58 -9.50 -21.19
C ALA A 177 -18.96 -8.02 -20.99
N GLY A 178 -20.24 -7.74 -20.73
CA GLY A 178 -20.76 -6.42 -20.43
C GLY A 178 -20.07 -5.76 -19.23
N LEU A 179 -20.00 -6.46 -18.10
CA LEU A 179 -19.38 -6.00 -16.85
C LEU A 179 -17.87 -5.74 -17.05
N SER A 180 -17.19 -6.60 -17.81
CA SER A 180 -15.74 -6.54 -18.02
C SER A 180 -15.30 -5.36 -18.91
N ARG A 181 -16.18 -4.82 -19.77
CA ARG A 181 -15.83 -3.73 -20.71
C ARG A 181 -15.32 -2.46 -20.02
N ASN A 182 -15.85 -2.13 -18.85
CA ASN A 182 -15.53 -0.88 -18.15
C ASN A 182 -14.31 -1.01 -17.21
N ARG A 183 -13.84 -2.24 -16.96
CA ARG A 183 -12.73 -2.53 -16.03
C ARG A 183 -11.40 -1.93 -16.49
N PRO A 184 -10.94 -2.05 -17.76
CA PRO A 184 -9.64 -1.51 -18.19
C PRO A 184 -9.52 0.00 -18.02
N ARG A 185 -10.58 0.76 -18.35
CA ARG A 185 -10.58 2.22 -18.22
C ARG A 185 -10.41 2.66 -16.77
N ARG A 186 -11.15 2.04 -15.84
CA ARG A 186 -11.05 2.37 -14.41
C ARG A 186 -9.75 1.86 -13.78
N THR A 187 -9.29 0.69 -14.18
CA THR A 187 -8.08 0.08 -13.60
C THR A 187 -6.80 0.82 -14.02
N ARG A 188 -6.72 1.34 -15.26
CA ARG A 188 -5.61 2.21 -15.70
C ARG A 188 -5.47 3.49 -14.88
N LEU A 189 -6.57 4.01 -14.32
CA LEU A 189 -6.55 5.18 -13.44
C LEU A 189 -5.99 4.83 -12.05
N MET A 190 -6.07 3.56 -11.64
CA MET A 190 -5.64 3.08 -10.31
C MET A 190 -4.22 2.50 -10.33
N SER A 191 -3.87 1.75 -11.38
CA SER A 191 -2.54 1.14 -11.56
C SER A 191 -2.01 1.41 -12.96
N GLY A 192 -0.92 2.19 -13.05
CA GLY A 192 -0.16 2.37 -14.29
C GLY A 192 0.70 1.16 -14.68
N PHE A 193 0.79 0.14 -13.81
CA PHE A 193 1.71 -0.99 -13.96
C PHE A 193 1.02 -2.27 -14.45
N LEU A 194 -0.30 -2.24 -14.64
CA LEU A 194 -1.08 -3.40 -15.06
C LEU A 194 -1.11 -3.52 -16.59
N GLU A 195 -0.49 -4.57 -17.13
CA GLU A 195 -0.49 -4.83 -18.58
C GLU A 195 -1.87 -5.24 -19.10
N LYS A 196 -2.58 -6.09 -18.35
CA LYS A 196 -3.91 -6.61 -18.72
C LYS A 196 -4.82 -6.69 -17.50
N THR A 197 -6.01 -6.10 -17.61
CA THR A 197 -7.05 -6.27 -16.61
C THR A 197 -7.77 -7.61 -16.80
N PRO A 198 -7.83 -8.48 -15.77
CA PRO A 198 -8.58 -9.72 -15.88
C PRO A 198 -10.07 -9.44 -16.08
N ALA A 199 -10.75 -10.30 -16.83
CA ALA A 199 -12.21 -10.23 -16.97
C ALA A 199 -12.89 -10.57 -15.64
N ILE A 200 -14.12 -10.11 -15.45
CA ILE A 200 -14.98 -10.57 -14.36
C ILE A 200 -15.44 -11.97 -14.72
N ASP A 201 -15.27 -12.91 -13.79
CA ASP A 201 -15.63 -14.31 -13.97
C ASP A 201 -16.97 -14.65 -13.31
N ILE A 202 -17.46 -15.85 -13.57
CA ILE A 202 -18.74 -16.35 -13.03
C ILE A 202 -18.74 -16.48 -11.50
N GLY A 203 -17.60 -16.79 -10.87
CA GLY A 203 -17.46 -16.87 -9.42
C GLY A 203 -17.68 -15.50 -8.77
N THR A 204 -17.09 -14.45 -9.35
CA THR A 204 -17.34 -13.06 -8.90
C THR A 204 -18.82 -12.68 -9.04
N LEU A 205 -19.47 -13.03 -10.15
CA LEU A 205 -20.91 -12.79 -10.34
C LEU A 205 -21.77 -13.57 -9.32
N ARG A 206 -21.42 -14.82 -9.04
CA ARG A 206 -22.09 -15.65 -8.01
C ARG A 206 -21.92 -15.07 -6.62
N LEU A 207 -20.74 -14.55 -6.29
CA LEU A 207 -20.50 -13.84 -5.03
C LEU A 207 -21.38 -12.59 -4.91
N MET A 208 -21.45 -11.78 -5.97
CA MET A 208 -22.35 -10.62 -6.00
C MET A 208 -23.81 -11.02 -5.80
N HIS A 209 -24.24 -12.10 -6.47
CA HIS A 209 -25.58 -12.64 -6.33
C HIS A 209 -25.86 -13.13 -4.91
N LEU A 210 -24.93 -13.90 -4.32
CA LEU A 210 -25.05 -14.43 -2.95
C LEU A 210 -25.24 -13.29 -1.94
N ILE A 211 -24.44 -12.22 -2.06
CA ILE A 211 -24.56 -11.03 -1.20
C ILE A 211 -25.91 -10.35 -1.41
N LEU A 212 -26.32 -10.11 -2.66
CA LEU A 212 -27.61 -9.47 -2.97
C LEU A 212 -28.80 -10.27 -2.48
N ALA A 213 -28.81 -11.58 -2.71
CA ALA A 213 -29.92 -12.46 -2.34
C ALA A 213 -30.18 -12.45 -0.82
N ASN A 214 -29.12 -12.25 -0.03
CA ASN A 214 -29.14 -12.35 1.43
C ASN A 214 -28.85 -11.02 2.15
N ALA A 215 -28.80 -9.90 1.43
CA ALA A 215 -28.50 -8.60 2.02
C ALA A 215 -29.55 -8.21 3.06
N GLU A 216 -29.12 -7.55 4.15
CA GLU A 216 -29.93 -7.22 5.34
C GLU A 216 -30.51 -8.43 6.11
N GLY A 217 -30.39 -9.65 5.57
CA GLY A 217 -30.74 -10.92 6.21
C GLY A 217 -29.51 -11.68 6.68
N ALA A 218 -29.30 -12.87 6.13
CA ALA A 218 -28.26 -13.80 6.59
C ALA A 218 -26.82 -13.31 6.37
N VAL A 219 -26.59 -12.34 5.48
CA VAL A 219 -25.26 -11.71 5.28
C VAL A 219 -24.92 -10.70 6.38
N LYS A 220 -25.92 -10.09 7.03
CA LYS A 220 -25.68 -9.06 8.04
C LYS A 220 -24.88 -9.57 9.25
N PRO A 221 -25.20 -10.74 9.85
CA PRO A 221 -24.36 -11.33 10.89
C PRO A 221 -22.91 -11.58 10.46
N VAL A 222 -22.68 -11.90 9.17
CA VAL A 222 -21.32 -12.07 8.63
C VAL A 222 -20.57 -10.73 8.63
N ALA A 223 -21.23 -9.67 8.15
CA ALA A 223 -20.67 -8.31 8.12
C ALA A 223 -20.38 -7.79 9.54
N ASP A 224 -21.31 -7.97 10.48
CA ASP A 224 -21.15 -7.55 11.87
C ASP A 224 -19.95 -8.27 12.51
N ARG A 225 -19.80 -9.58 12.28
CA ARG A 225 -18.65 -10.36 12.79
C ARG A 225 -17.33 -9.95 12.14
N LEU A 226 -17.35 -9.53 10.88
CA LEU A 226 -16.13 -9.06 10.20
C LEU A 226 -15.55 -7.80 10.88
N GLU A 227 -16.39 -6.97 11.51
CA GLU A 227 -15.92 -5.78 12.25
C GLU A 227 -15.04 -6.15 13.46
N ASP A 228 -15.26 -7.31 14.07
CA ASP A 228 -14.48 -7.81 15.22
C ASP A 228 -13.01 -8.14 14.87
N PHE A 229 -12.68 -8.24 13.58
CA PHE A 229 -11.34 -8.59 13.11
C PHE A 229 -10.51 -7.35 12.73
N PRO A 230 -9.32 -7.16 13.34
CA PRO A 230 -8.42 -6.07 13.00
C PRO A 230 -7.67 -6.35 11.68
N ALA A 231 -7.14 -5.28 11.08
CA ALA A 231 -6.28 -5.40 9.90
C ALA A 231 -4.89 -6.00 10.21
N SER A 232 -4.42 -5.87 11.45
CA SER A 232 -3.15 -6.41 11.93
C SER A 232 -3.26 -6.81 13.40
N CYS A 233 -2.59 -7.89 13.78
CA CYS A 233 -2.41 -8.30 15.18
C CYS A 233 -1.09 -7.75 15.72
N ALA A 234 -1.02 -7.48 17.02
CA ALA A 234 0.17 -7.00 17.71
C ALA A 234 1.24 -8.10 17.86
N ASP A 235 0.81 -9.33 18.12
CA ASP A 235 1.68 -10.49 18.30
C ASP A 235 1.03 -11.81 17.85
N GLU A 236 1.81 -12.89 17.91
CA GLU A 236 1.39 -14.24 17.53
C GLU A 236 0.29 -14.79 18.46
N ALA A 237 0.30 -14.42 19.74
CA ALA A 237 -0.71 -14.88 20.70
C ALA A 237 -2.09 -14.27 20.39
N GLU A 238 -2.13 -12.99 20.00
CA GLU A 238 -3.33 -12.35 19.50
C GLU A 238 -3.80 -12.97 18.18
N ALA A 239 -2.89 -13.25 17.25
CA ALA A 239 -3.23 -13.91 15.99
C ALA A 239 -3.90 -15.28 16.23
N ASN A 240 -3.37 -16.09 17.16
CA ASN A 240 -3.98 -17.37 17.55
C ASN A 240 -5.38 -17.18 18.15
N ARG A 241 -5.54 -16.26 19.10
CA ARG A 241 -6.86 -15.97 19.70
C ARG A 241 -7.88 -15.53 18.65
N MET A 242 -7.45 -14.70 17.68
CA MET A 242 -8.32 -14.26 16.59
C MET A 242 -8.65 -15.40 15.62
N ALA A 243 -7.71 -16.32 15.35
CA ALA A 243 -7.98 -17.49 14.52
C ALA A 243 -8.99 -18.45 15.15
N ASP A 244 -8.87 -18.73 16.45
CA ASP A 244 -9.85 -19.51 17.20
C ASP A 244 -11.24 -18.86 17.14
N ARG A 245 -11.28 -17.53 17.33
CA ARG A 245 -12.52 -16.75 17.23
C ARG A 245 -13.13 -16.78 15.83
N LEU A 246 -12.29 -16.83 14.79
CA LEU A 246 -12.73 -16.94 13.40
C LEU A 246 -13.33 -18.32 13.12
N LEU A 247 -12.75 -19.40 13.65
CA LEU A 247 -13.32 -20.74 13.55
C LEU A 247 -14.69 -20.80 14.21
N ASP A 248 -14.76 -20.40 15.50
CA ASP A 248 -16.00 -20.42 16.27
C ASP A 248 -17.09 -19.58 15.59
N ALA A 249 -16.75 -18.39 15.10
CA ALA A 249 -17.70 -17.53 14.39
C ALA A 249 -18.15 -18.15 13.07
N THR A 250 -17.25 -18.79 12.32
CA THR A 250 -17.57 -19.44 11.05
C THR A 250 -18.49 -20.64 11.27
N ASP A 251 -18.25 -21.46 12.28
CA ASP A 251 -19.09 -22.61 12.61
C ASP A 251 -20.48 -22.17 13.10
N GLN A 252 -20.55 -21.14 13.96
CA GLN A 252 -21.83 -20.55 14.37
C GLN A 252 -22.62 -19.98 13.19
N LEU A 253 -21.93 -19.38 12.21
CA LEU A 253 -22.58 -18.89 10.99
C LEU A 253 -23.03 -20.05 10.12
N ARG A 254 -22.24 -21.12 10.00
CA ARG A 254 -22.60 -22.32 9.22
C ARG A 254 -23.92 -22.92 9.70
N ASP A 255 -24.08 -23.08 11.01
CA ASP A 255 -25.31 -23.61 11.61
C ASP A 255 -26.53 -22.70 11.37
N ARG A 256 -26.31 -21.38 11.25
CA ARG A 256 -27.39 -20.38 11.13
C ARG A 256 -27.80 -20.05 9.71
N CYS A 257 -26.84 -19.99 8.79
CA CYS A 257 -27.06 -19.48 7.42
C CYS A 257 -26.49 -20.38 6.31
N GLY A 258 -25.88 -21.52 6.64
CA GLY A 258 -25.31 -22.45 5.67
C GLY A 258 -23.87 -22.13 5.25
N ASP A 259 -23.26 -23.08 4.55
CA ASP A 259 -21.83 -23.10 4.22
C ASP A 259 -21.37 -21.90 3.38
N ASP A 260 -22.10 -21.57 2.32
CA ASP A 260 -21.69 -20.52 1.36
C ASP A 260 -21.57 -19.15 2.04
N LEU A 261 -22.51 -18.83 2.94
CA LEU A 261 -22.51 -17.57 3.68
C LEU A 261 -21.50 -17.56 4.82
N ALA A 262 -21.33 -18.69 5.52
CA ALA A 262 -20.32 -18.81 6.57
C ALA A 262 -18.91 -18.60 6.01
N ASN A 263 -18.62 -19.17 4.84
CA ASN A 263 -17.32 -19.06 4.17
C ASN A 263 -16.98 -17.62 3.72
N LEU A 264 -17.95 -16.70 3.65
CA LEU A 264 -17.67 -15.29 3.39
C LEU A 264 -16.85 -14.64 4.51
N LEU A 265 -17.00 -15.07 5.76
CA LEU A 265 -16.27 -14.48 6.88
C LEU A 265 -14.74 -14.67 6.74
N PRO A 266 -14.20 -15.91 6.68
CA PRO A 266 -12.76 -16.11 6.55
C PRO A 266 -12.21 -15.56 5.23
N LEU A 267 -12.98 -15.62 4.13
CA LEU A 267 -12.61 -14.96 2.88
C LEU A 267 -12.45 -13.45 3.06
N SER A 268 -13.36 -12.80 3.78
CA SER A 268 -13.32 -11.36 4.00
C SER A 268 -12.21 -10.93 4.96
N VAL A 269 -11.81 -11.79 5.90
CA VAL A 269 -10.60 -11.57 6.71
C VAL A 269 -9.34 -11.52 5.82
N VAL A 270 -9.26 -12.37 4.80
CA VAL A 270 -8.16 -12.34 3.81
C VAL A 270 -8.26 -11.15 2.86
N THR A 271 -9.43 -10.92 2.25
CA THR A 271 -9.58 -9.96 1.16
C THR A 271 -9.76 -8.53 1.65
N THR A 272 -10.65 -8.33 2.62
CA THR A 272 -11.03 -7.00 3.13
C THR A 272 -10.10 -6.53 4.24
N LYS A 273 -9.83 -7.37 5.24
CA LYS A 273 -8.95 -7.00 6.37
C LYS A 273 -7.47 -7.19 6.07
N ARG A 274 -7.12 -8.04 5.09
CA ARG A 274 -5.74 -8.43 4.76
C ARG A 274 -4.98 -9.01 5.95
N ASN A 275 -5.68 -9.64 6.88
CA ASN A 275 -5.06 -10.24 8.06
C ASN A 275 -4.58 -11.66 7.73
N TYR A 276 -3.42 -11.75 7.07
CA TYR A 276 -2.88 -13.02 6.58
C TYR A 276 -2.44 -13.97 7.69
N ALA A 277 -2.03 -13.44 8.85
CA ALA A 277 -1.63 -14.26 10.00
C ALA A 277 -2.83 -15.04 10.56
N VAL A 278 -3.96 -14.36 10.80
CA VAL A 278 -5.19 -14.99 11.28
C VAL A 278 -5.72 -16.00 10.27
N ALA A 279 -5.71 -15.64 8.97
CA ALA A 279 -6.16 -16.54 7.92
C ALA A 279 -5.29 -17.80 7.79
N ALA A 280 -3.96 -17.68 7.93
CA ALA A 280 -3.05 -18.81 7.87
C ALA A 280 -3.30 -19.80 9.02
N LEU A 281 -3.50 -19.29 10.23
CA LEU A 281 -3.82 -20.11 11.40
C LEU A 281 -5.20 -20.75 11.25
N TYR A 282 -6.21 -20.02 10.74
CA TYR A 282 -7.52 -20.59 10.40
C TYR A 282 -7.41 -21.75 9.42
N ILE A 283 -6.63 -21.61 8.33
CA ILE A 283 -6.40 -22.70 7.35
C ILE A 283 -5.80 -23.93 8.06
N ARG A 284 -4.79 -23.70 8.91
CA ARG A 284 -4.11 -24.79 9.64
C ARG A 284 -5.03 -25.50 10.64
N GLN A 285 -5.83 -24.75 11.38
CA GLN A 285 -6.65 -25.25 12.48
C GLN A 285 -7.98 -25.85 12.00
N SER A 286 -8.58 -25.33 10.94
CA SER A 286 -9.85 -25.82 10.38
C SER A 286 -9.76 -27.25 9.82
N GLY A 287 -8.55 -27.82 9.70
CA GLY A 287 -8.33 -29.17 9.16
C GLY A 287 -8.73 -29.29 7.69
N VAL A 288 -8.89 -28.16 7.00
CA VAL A 288 -9.26 -28.09 5.59
C VAL A 288 -8.10 -28.67 4.78
N ASP A 289 -8.37 -29.75 4.04
CA ASP A 289 -7.40 -30.34 3.11
C ASP A 289 -7.06 -29.31 2.01
N PRO A 290 -5.83 -28.73 2.01
CA PRO A 290 -5.42 -27.73 1.03
C PRO A 290 -5.55 -28.27 -0.40
N GLY A 291 -5.46 -29.59 -0.54
CA GLY A 291 -5.56 -30.29 -1.81
C GLY A 291 -6.95 -30.32 -2.43
N ARG A 292 -8.02 -30.01 -1.69
CA ARG A 292 -9.39 -29.97 -2.24
C ARG A 292 -9.77 -28.64 -2.90
N GLY A 293 -8.86 -27.67 -2.93
CA GLY A 293 -9.12 -26.37 -3.57
C GLY A 293 -10.08 -25.52 -2.74
N ASP A 294 -9.87 -25.47 -1.44
CA ASP A 294 -10.58 -24.58 -0.53
C ASP A 294 -10.47 -23.10 -0.95
N ALA A 295 -11.55 -22.35 -0.76
CA ALA A 295 -11.66 -20.98 -1.21
C ALA A 295 -10.72 -20.04 -0.47
N VAL A 296 -10.48 -20.25 0.83
CA VAL A 296 -9.60 -19.40 1.65
C VAL A 296 -8.14 -19.65 1.29
N THR A 297 -7.77 -20.92 1.09
CA THR A 297 -6.45 -21.31 0.57
C THR A 297 -6.18 -20.73 -0.82
N ALA A 298 -7.16 -20.82 -1.73
CA ALA A 298 -7.07 -20.23 -3.06
C ALA A 298 -6.98 -18.69 -3.02
N ALA A 299 -7.69 -18.04 -2.10
CA ALA A 299 -7.61 -16.59 -1.89
C ALA A 299 -6.22 -16.18 -1.41
N LEU A 300 -5.66 -16.85 -0.39
CA LEU A 300 -4.31 -16.58 0.12
C LEU A 300 -3.24 -16.78 -0.97
N THR A 301 -3.36 -17.86 -1.73
CA THR A 301 -2.48 -18.14 -2.88
C THR A 301 -2.59 -17.06 -3.96
N GLY A 302 -3.82 -16.64 -4.30
CA GLY A 302 -4.07 -15.57 -5.25
C GLY A 302 -3.47 -14.23 -4.81
N HIS A 303 -3.57 -13.91 -3.52
CA HIS A 303 -2.91 -12.73 -2.93
C HIS A 303 -1.39 -12.79 -3.04
N PHE A 304 -0.78 -13.94 -2.72
CA PHE A 304 0.66 -14.14 -2.87
C PHE A 304 1.13 -13.92 -4.31
N ILE A 305 0.46 -14.55 -5.28
CA ILE A 305 0.78 -14.41 -6.71
C ILE A 305 0.61 -12.95 -7.15
N GLY A 306 -0.50 -12.32 -6.77
CA GLY A 306 -0.81 -10.93 -7.14
C GLY A 306 0.23 -9.95 -6.60
N VAL A 307 0.58 -10.02 -5.32
CA VAL A 307 1.57 -9.15 -4.69
C VAL A 307 2.96 -9.38 -5.29
N THR A 308 3.36 -10.63 -5.49
CA THR A 308 4.66 -10.98 -6.10
C THR A 308 4.79 -10.41 -7.52
N ARG A 309 3.75 -10.55 -8.35
CA ARG A 309 3.73 -10.02 -9.72
C ARG A 309 3.60 -8.49 -9.76
N ALA A 310 2.86 -7.89 -8.85
CA ALA A 310 2.77 -6.44 -8.75
C ALA A 310 4.11 -5.81 -8.35
N LEU A 311 4.86 -6.45 -7.45
CA LEU A 311 6.20 -6.02 -7.07
C LEU A 311 7.14 -6.00 -8.28
N THR A 312 7.18 -7.08 -9.07
CA THR A 312 8.06 -7.16 -10.24
C THR A 312 7.64 -6.23 -11.37
N ALA A 313 6.33 -6.05 -11.59
CA ALA A 313 5.81 -5.07 -12.55
C ALA A 313 6.18 -3.63 -12.13
N ALA A 314 5.97 -3.28 -10.85
CA ALA A 314 6.33 -1.97 -10.32
C ALA A 314 7.84 -1.71 -10.42
N LEU A 315 8.70 -2.67 -10.02
CA LEU A 315 10.15 -2.57 -10.18
C LEU A 315 10.56 -2.38 -11.63
N SER A 316 9.92 -3.10 -12.55
CA SER A 316 10.21 -3.01 -13.98
C SER A 316 9.95 -1.62 -14.55
N VAL A 317 8.86 -0.96 -14.13
CA VAL A 317 8.52 0.39 -14.59
C VAL A 317 9.31 1.47 -13.87
N VAL A 318 9.42 1.39 -12.53
CA VAL A 318 10.12 2.38 -11.71
C VAL A 318 11.61 2.46 -12.08
N LEU A 319 12.24 1.32 -12.34
CA LEU A 319 13.64 1.25 -12.78
C LEU A 319 13.79 1.30 -14.31
N LYS A 320 12.68 1.46 -15.04
CA LYS A 320 12.60 1.48 -16.50
C LYS A 320 13.34 0.32 -17.16
N LEU A 321 13.29 -0.88 -16.58
CA LEU A 321 14.17 -1.99 -16.93
C LEU A 321 14.18 -2.33 -18.44
N ASN A 322 13.07 -2.08 -19.16
CA ASN A 322 12.95 -2.37 -20.59
C ASN A 322 13.59 -1.29 -21.49
N ASP A 323 13.61 -0.03 -21.04
CA ASP A 323 14.04 1.13 -21.84
C ASP A 323 15.23 1.86 -21.21
N ARG A 324 15.86 1.25 -20.19
CA ARG A 324 16.92 1.87 -19.42
C ARG A 324 18.20 1.98 -20.24
N VAL A 325 18.74 3.19 -20.32
CA VAL A 325 20.10 3.44 -20.81
C VAL A 325 21.11 3.12 -19.69
N PRO A 326 22.13 2.27 -19.94
CA PRO A 326 23.18 2.02 -18.96
C PRO A 326 23.84 3.32 -18.49
N GLY A 327 24.12 3.42 -17.19
CA GLY A 327 24.64 4.63 -16.54
C GLY A 327 23.60 5.67 -16.18
N SER A 328 22.34 5.53 -16.61
CA SER A 328 21.30 6.48 -16.23
C SER A 328 20.97 6.39 -14.74
N ALA A 329 20.79 7.56 -14.11
CA ALA A 329 20.41 7.68 -12.72
C ALA A 329 19.00 7.12 -12.48
N ILE A 330 18.82 6.45 -11.34
CA ILE A 330 17.50 6.03 -10.87
C ILE A 330 16.86 7.18 -10.10
N ARG A 331 15.59 7.51 -10.39
CA ARG A 331 14.88 8.60 -9.71
C ARG A 331 13.42 8.24 -9.43
N PRO A 332 13.18 7.22 -8.59
CA PRO A 332 11.82 6.92 -8.14
C PRO A 332 11.25 8.08 -7.32
N SER A 333 10.02 8.46 -7.61
CA SER A 333 9.26 9.39 -6.77
C SER A 333 8.99 8.81 -5.37
N ALA A 334 8.75 9.67 -4.38
CA ALA A 334 8.41 9.22 -3.02
C ALA A 334 7.20 8.28 -3.00
N LYS A 335 6.20 8.52 -3.86
CA LYS A 335 5.01 7.66 -4.01
C LYS A 335 5.38 6.27 -4.54
N GLU A 336 6.30 6.18 -5.49
CA GLU A 336 6.76 4.90 -6.04
C GLU A 336 7.56 4.10 -5.02
N LYS A 337 8.45 4.75 -4.25
CA LYS A 337 9.17 4.11 -3.15
C LYS A 337 8.23 3.55 -2.09
N ALA A 338 7.31 4.38 -1.60
CA ALA A 338 6.33 3.96 -0.60
C ALA A 338 5.47 2.79 -1.08
N ARG A 339 5.08 2.80 -2.37
CA ARG A 339 4.34 1.69 -2.97
C ARG A 339 5.17 0.39 -3.01
N LEU A 340 6.43 0.46 -3.42
CA LEU A 340 7.31 -0.72 -3.46
C LEU A 340 7.60 -1.27 -2.05
N GLU A 341 7.81 -0.39 -1.07
CA GLU A 341 7.98 -0.77 0.33
C GLU A 341 6.72 -1.44 0.91
N ALA A 342 5.54 -0.89 0.62
CA ALA A 342 4.27 -1.50 1.01
C ALA A 342 4.05 -2.88 0.36
N LEU A 343 4.44 -3.05 -0.92
CA LEU A 343 4.40 -4.34 -1.60
C LEU A 343 5.37 -5.36 -0.99
N VAL A 344 6.59 -4.95 -0.66
CA VAL A 344 7.58 -5.80 0.01
C VAL A 344 7.10 -6.20 1.41
N GLN A 345 6.57 -5.26 2.19
CA GLN A 345 5.98 -5.56 3.51
C GLN A 345 4.79 -6.52 3.42
N ARG A 346 3.92 -6.33 2.42
CA ARG A 346 2.79 -7.23 2.19
C ARG A 346 3.23 -8.62 1.75
N LEU A 347 4.26 -8.71 0.90
CA LEU A 347 4.83 -9.99 0.47
C LEU A 347 5.45 -10.75 1.65
N ASP A 348 6.16 -10.04 2.52
CA ASP A 348 6.74 -10.57 3.75
C ASP A 348 5.68 -11.23 4.65
N GLN A 349 4.55 -10.54 4.87
CA GLN A 349 3.40 -11.09 5.60
C GLN A 349 2.81 -12.34 4.92
N LEU A 350 2.77 -12.37 3.59
CA LEU A 350 2.25 -13.50 2.81
C LEU A 350 3.20 -14.69 2.79
N VAL A 351 4.52 -14.47 2.81
CA VAL A 351 5.55 -15.50 2.99
C VAL A 351 5.36 -16.18 4.34
N HIS A 352 5.25 -15.39 5.42
CA HIS A 352 5.00 -15.89 6.76
C HIS A 352 3.67 -16.67 6.84
N ALA A 353 2.61 -16.14 6.23
CA ALA A 353 1.30 -16.79 6.19
C ALA A 353 1.33 -18.13 5.44
N ALA A 354 1.94 -18.18 4.25
CA ALA A 354 2.03 -19.40 3.45
C ALA A 354 2.76 -20.53 4.20
N THR A 355 3.89 -20.21 4.83
CA THR A 355 4.64 -21.16 5.68
C THR A 355 3.81 -21.57 6.90
N SER A 356 3.21 -20.61 7.61
CA SER A 356 2.45 -20.89 8.85
C SER A 356 1.19 -21.73 8.61
N SER A 357 0.59 -21.62 7.42
CA SER A 357 -0.57 -22.40 7.00
C SER A 357 -0.26 -23.84 6.55
N GLY A 358 1.01 -24.19 6.36
CA GLY A 358 1.39 -25.52 5.84
C GLY A 358 1.27 -25.67 4.31
N LEU A 359 1.06 -24.57 3.57
CA LEU A 359 0.82 -24.60 2.12
C LEU A 359 2.09 -24.83 1.30
N MET A 360 3.25 -24.58 1.90
CA MET A 360 4.53 -24.86 1.25
C MET A 360 4.92 -26.34 1.35
N GLU A 361 4.38 -27.05 2.33
CA GLU A 361 4.57 -28.48 2.54
C GLU A 361 3.56 -29.32 1.72
N ASP A 362 2.43 -28.72 1.34
CA ASP A 362 1.42 -29.36 0.50
C ASP A 362 1.81 -29.40 -0.99
N ARG A 363 1.88 -30.61 -1.55
CA ARG A 363 2.31 -30.86 -2.93
C ARG A 363 1.42 -30.23 -4.01
N ARG A 364 0.17 -29.86 -3.69
CA ARG A 364 -0.78 -29.32 -4.68
C ARG A 364 -0.72 -27.80 -4.76
N SER A 365 -0.56 -27.13 -3.62
CA SER A 365 -0.49 -25.67 -3.53
C SER A 365 0.93 -25.12 -3.71
N GLU A 366 1.97 -25.84 -3.24
CA GLU A 366 3.39 -25.45 -3.33
C GLU A 366 3.85 -25.02 -4.75
N PRO A 367 3.46 -25.70 -5.86
CA PRO A 367 3.86 -25.28 -7.20
C PRO A 367 3.43 -23.85 -7.57
N ALA A 368 2.29 -23.38 -7.07
CA ALA A 368 1.80 -22.03 -7.37
C ALA A 368 2.70 -20.96 -6.74
N PHE A 369 3.07 -21.14 -5.48
CA PHE A 369 4.00 -20.27 -4.76
C PHE A 369 5.40 -20.31 -5.38
N ARG A 370 5.94 -21.52 -5.61
CA ARG A 370 7.26 -21.70 -6.23
C ARG A 370 7.34 -21.05 -7.60
N ASN A 371 6.33 -21.24 -8.45
CA ASN A 371 6.32 -20.65 -9.79
C ASN A 371 6.29 -19.12 -9.76
N ALA A 372 5.43 -18.53 -8.92
CA ALA A 372 5.35 -17.08 -8.78
C ALA A 372 6.67 -16.51 -8.23
N TRP A 373 7.25 -17.13 -7.20
CA TRP A 373 8.52 -16.72 -6.62
C TRP A 373 9.68 -16.84 -7.63
N THR A 374 9.79 -17.97 -8.34
CA THR A 374 10.86 -18.20 -9.32
C THR A 374 10.82 -17.18 -10.46
N GLN A 375 9.62 -16.84 -10.95
CA GLN A 375 9.46 -15.78 -11.96
C GLN A 375 9.94 -14.42 -11.44
N ALA A 376 9.62 -14.09 -10.19
CA ALA A 376 10.08 -12.86 -9.57
C ALA A 376 11.60 -12.84 -9.31
N ALA A 377 12.13 -13.93 -8.76
CA ALA A 377 13.56 -14.12 -8.52
C ALA A 377 14.36 -13.97 -9.81
N LYS A 378 13.87 -14.48 -10.95
CA LYS A 378 14.51 -14.29 -12.25
C LYS A 378 14.63 -12.81 -12.62
N ILE A 379 13.55 -12.03 -12.48
CA ILE A 379 13.57 -10.60 -12.83
C ILE A 379 14.47 -9.82 -11.86
N ILE A 380 14.31 -10.07 -10.56
CA ILE A 380 15.04 -9.36 -9.50
C ILE A 380 16.53 -9.71 -9.57
N GLY A 381 16.86 -11.00 -9.58
CA GLY A 381 18.22 -11.53 -9.55
C GLY A 381 19.04 -11.28 -10.83
N SER A 382 18.40 -11.06 -11.98
CA SER A 382 19.12 -10.75 -13.23
C SER A 382 19.09 -9.29 -13.64
N ARG A 383 17.95 -8.59 -13.48
CA ARG A 383 17.78 -7.23 -14.02
C ARG A 383 17.91 -6.16 -12.94
N VAL A 384 17.28 -6.36 -11.79
CA VAL A 384 17.28 -5.36 -10.71
C VAL A 384 18.65 -5.31 -10.02
N THR A 385 19.24 -6.46 -9.71
CA THR A 385 20.61 -6.58 -9.18
C THR A 385 21.65 -5.94 -10.11
N THR A 386 21.50 -6.11 -11.43
CA THR A 386 22.39 -5.47 -12.42
C THR A 386 22.34 -3.95 -12.33
N VAL A 387 21.13 -3.36 -12.25
CA VAL A 387 20.98 -1.91 -12.05
C VAL A 387 21.59 -1.48 -10.72
N ALA A 388 21.32 -2.22 -9.65
CA ALA A 388 21.84 -1.89 -8.32
C ALA A 388 23.37 -1.96 -8.26
N LEU A 389 23.99 -2.99 -8.86
CA LEU A 389 25.44 -3.14 -8.94
C LEU A 389 26.05 -1.99 -9.74
N GLU A 390 25.57 -1.76 -10.95
CA GLU A 390 26.07 -0.70 -11.84
C GLU A 390 26.01 0.69 -11.18
N ARG A 391 24.87 1.03 -10.57
CA ARG A 391 24.71 2.32 -9.89
C ARG A 391 25.57 2.42 -8.64
N SER A 392 25.67 1.35 -7.84
CA SER A 392 26.52 1.31 -6.65
C SER A 392 27.99 1.49 -7.02
N ALA A 393 28.47 0.80 -8.06
CA ALA A 393 29.81 0.94 -8.59
C ALA A 393 30.13 2.38 -8.98
N GLN A 394 29.21 3.04 -9.71
CA GLN A 394 29.38 4.44 -10.12
C GLN A 394 29.35 5.40 -8.93
N ALA A 395 28.46 5.18 -7.97
CA ALA A 395 28.42 5.97 -6.74
C ALA A 395 29.72 5.84 -5.93
N ALA A 396 30.30 4.65 -5.89
CA ALA A 396 31.57 4.38 -5.20
C ALA A 396 32.79 4.91 -5.96
N ALA A 397 32.75 4.99 -7.29
CA ALA A 397 33.80 5.61 -8.08
C ALA A 397 33.75 7.16 -8.08
N ALA A 398 32.60 7.74 -7.72
CA ALA A 398 32.31 9.17 -7.74
C ALA A 398 32.98 9.95 -6.59
N ARG A 399 34.32 10.03 -6.66
CA ARG A 399 35.19 10.61 -5.62
C ARG A 399 34.98 12.11 -5.42
N ARG A 400 35.00 12.88 -6.51
CA ARG A 400 34.95 14.36 -6.48
C ARG A 400 33.51 14.88 -6.55
N GLN A 401 32.72 14.34 -7.47
CA GLN A 401 31.35 14.79 -7.68
C GLN A 401 30.39 13.64 -7.34
N PRO A 402 29.59 13.74 -6.27
CA PRO A 402 28.67 12.69 -5.88
C PRO A 402 27.62 12.47 -6.97
N VAL A 403 27.19 11.21 -7.11
CA VAL A 403 26.06 10.90 -7.97
C VAL A 403 24.77 11.49 -7.38
N ILE A 404 23.95 12.03 -8.27
CA ILE A 404 22.67 12.68 -7.97
C ILE A 404 21.63 11.77 -7.30
N ASP A 405 21.74 10.45 -7.48
CA ASP A 405 20.78 9.42 -7.05
C ASP A 405 21.32 8.55 -5.89
N HIS A 406 22.33 9.01 -5.16
CA HIS A 406 22.98 8.20 -4.11
C HIS A 406 21.99 7.60 -3.09
N ALA A 407 21.05 8.42 -2.60
CA ALA A 407 20.03 7.95 -1.65
C ALA A 407 19.08 6.90 -2.27
N ASP A 408 18.79 7.00 -3.57
CA ASP A 408 17.96 6.03 -4.29
C ASP A 408 18.71 4.69 -4.46
N ILE A 409 20.03 4.74 -4.64
CA ILE A 409 20.87 3.54 -4.74
C ILE A 409 20.91 2.79 -3.40
N VAL A 410 21.12 3.52 -2.29
CA VAL A 410 21.09 2.94 -0.94
C VAL A 410 19.72 2.31 -0.65
N TRP A 411 18.64 2.99 -1.03
CA TRP A 411 17.28 2.47 -0.91
C TRP A 411 17.08 1.17 -1.71
N LEU A 412 17.54 1.13 -2.97
CA LEU A 412 17.42 -0.05 -3.82
C LEU A 412 18.20 -1.25 -3.25
N ASN A 413 19.40 -1.01 -2.73
CA ASN A 413 20.21 -2.05 -2.08
C ASN A 413 19.50 -2.62 -0.84
N ARG A 414 18.86 -1.77 -0.02
CA ARG A 414 18.06 -2.23 1.14
C ARG A 414 16.87 -3.08 0.72
N LEU A 415 16.19 -2.69 -0.36
CA LEU A 415 15.07 -3.46 -0.91
C LEU A 415 15.53 -4.85 -1.37
N LEU A 416 16.65 -4.94 -2.10
CA LEU A 416 17.24 -6.22 -2.53
C LEU A 416 17.69 -7.07 -1.34
N TRP A 417 18.23 -6.44 -0.29
CA TRP A 417 18.64 -7.17 0.91
C TRP A 417 17.45 -7.73 1.69
N ARG A 418 16.35 -6.97 1.78
CA ARG A 418 15.09 -7.49 2.34
C ARG A 418 14.51 -8.63 1.51
N TRP A 419 14.58 -8.54 0.17
CA TRP A 419 14.21 -9.64 -0.72
C TRP A 419 15.05 -10.90 -0.48
N GLN A 420 16.36 -10.74 -0.25
CA GLN A 420 17.25 -11.87 0.08
C GLN A 420 16.85 -12.52 1.41
N ALA A 421 16.54 -11.72 2.44
CA ALA A 421 16.10 -12.23 3.74
C ALA A 421 14.80 -13.04 3.62
N MET A 422 13.78 -12.50 2.94
CA MET A 422 12.53 -13.21 2.66
C MET A 422 12.75 -14.49 1.86
N SER A 423 13.63 -14.47 0.84
CA SER A 423 13.96 -15.66 0.05
C SER A 423 14.50 -16.79 0.92
N ARG A 424 15.40 -16.46 1.86
CA ARG A 424 15.98 -17.42 2.78
C ARG A 424 14.94 -17.98 3.75
N GLU A 425 14.12 -17.11 4.32
CA GLU A 425 13.03 -17.51 5.23
C GLU A 425 12.00 -18.41 4.54
N PHE A 426 11.73 -18.14 3.27
CA PHE A 426 10.81 -18.92 2.46
C PHE A 426 11.43 -20.23 1.90
N GLY A 427 12.70 -20.51 2.23
CA GLY A 427 13.39 -21.76 1.85
C GLY A 427 13.94 -21.79 0.41
N PHE A 428 14.10 -20.63 -0.23
CA PHE A 428 14.66 -20.52 -1.57
C PHE A 428 16.16 -20.23 -1.56
N GLU A 429 16.85 -20.74 -2.58
CA GLU A 429 18.27 -20.47 -2.78
C GLU A 429 18.52 -18.98 -3.05
N THR A 430 19.60 -18.45 -2.46
CA THR A 430 19.97 -17.03 -2.58
C THR A 430 21.37 -16.84 -3.16
N TYR A 431 21.95 -17.88 -3.77
CA TYR A 431 23.34 -17.87 -4.25
C TYR A 431 23.66 -16.65 -5.13
N ASP A 432 22.82 -16.34 -6.11
CA ASP A 432 23.06 -15.20 -7.01
C ASP A 432 23.06 -13.85 -6.27
N LEU A 433 22.21 -13.70 -5.24
CA LEU A 433 22.16 -12.49 -4.41
C LEU A 433 23.35 -12.39 -3.45
N VAL A 434 23.82 -13.53 -2.92
CA VAL A 434 25.03 -13.58 -2.10
C VAL A 434 26.24 -13.20 -2.95
N LYS A 435 26.38 -13.80 -4.14
CA LYS A 435 27.45 -13.48 -5.10
C LYS A 435 27.39 -12.01 -5.52
N TRP A 436 26.21 -11.49 -5.84
CA TRP A 436 25.99 -10.07 -6.15
C TRP A 436 26.47 -9.16 -5.00
N ARG A 437 26.10 -9.48 -3.75
CA ARG A 437 26.56 -8.74 -2.56
C ARG A 437 28.08 -8.77 -2.44
N GLU A 438 28.70 -9.94 -2.59
CA GLU A 438 30.16 -10.09 -2.49
C GLU A 438 30.87 -9.25 -3.55
N THR A 439 30.42 -9.31 -4.80
CA THR A 439 30.95 -8.47 -5.88
C THR A 439 30.81 -6.98 -5.57
N LEU A 440 29.63 -6.55 -5.09
CA LEU A 440 29.40 -5.16 -4.71
C LEU A 440 30.34 -4.72 -3.58
N LEU A 441 30.50 -5.53 -2.52
CA LEU A 441 31.39 -5.21 -1.40
C LEU A 441 32.86 -5.17 -1.81
N GLU A 442 33.30 -6.04 -2.71
CA GLU A 442 34.65 -5.99 -3.29
C GLU A 442 34.87 -4.70 -4.08
N GLU A 443 33.90 -4.28 -4.89
CA GLU A 443 33.96 -3.00 -5.60
C GLU A 443 33.99 -1.81 -4.63
N MET A 444 33.20 -1.83 -3.55
CA MET A 444 33.23 -0.78 -2.53
C MET A 444 34.61 -0.72 -1.88
N ARG A 445 35.16 -1.86 -1.48
CA ARG A 445 36.49 -1.96 -0.87
C ARG A 445 37.58 -1.41 -1.80
N ALA A 446 37.57 -1.81 -3.07
CA ALA A 446 38.53 -1.31 -4.05
C ALA A 446 38.43 0.21 -4.24
N ASN A 447 37.23 0.78 -4.16
CA ASN A 447 37.03 2.23 -4.23
C ASN A 447 37.45 2.95 -2.93
N VAL A 448 37.27 2.35 -1.75
CA VAL A 448 37.85 2.87 -0.50
C VAL A 448 39.37 2.89 -0.58
N GLU A 449 40.00 1.82 -1.04
CA GLU A 449 41.47 1.77 -1.21
C GLU A 449 41.98 2.84 -2.19
N LYS A 450 41.25 3.09 -3.29
CA LYS A 450 41.54 4.21 -4.20
C LYS A 450 41.30 5.58 -3.55
N ALA A 451 40.23 5.71 -2.77
CA ALA A 451 39.90 6.94 -2.07
C ALA A 451 40.97 7.34 -1.04
N MET A 452 41.63 6.36 -0.43
CA MET A 452 42.74 6.52 0.51
C MET A 452 44.08 6.90 -0.15
N LYS A 453 44.18 6.88 -1.49
CA LYS A 453 45.36 7.36 -2.24
C LYS A 453 45.14 8.82 -2.65
N PHE A 454 45.54 9.76 -1.81
CA PHE A 454 45.46 11.20 -2.08
C PHE A 454 46.78 11.92 -1.79
N GLU A 455 46.95 13.06 -2.47
CA GLU A 455 48.12 13.93 -2.35
C GLU A 455 47.90 15.05 -1.32
N GLU A 456 48.95 15.82 -1.02
CA GLU A 456 48.87 16.88 -0.02
C GLU A 456 47.91 18.02 -0.33
N THR A 457 47.63 18.24 -1.60
CA THR A 457 46.78 19.32 -2.10
C THR A 457 45.32 18.92 -2.25
N ASP A 458 44.98 17.66 -2.01
CA ASP A 458 43.61 17.17 -2.16
C ASP A 458 42.69 17.67 -1.02
N PRO A 459 41.43 18.03 -1.31
CA PRO A 459 40.47 18.47 -0.30
C PRO A 459 40.06 17.32 0.62
N LEU A 460 40.51 17.35 1.87
CA LEU A 460 40.29 16.26 2.85
C LEU A 460 38.81 16.12 3.28
N ASP A 461 38.03 17.20 3.34
CA ASP A 461 36.59 17.10 3.65
C ASP A 461 35.84 16.30 2.58
N GLU A 462 36.07 16.59 1.30
CA GLU A 462 35.45 15.86 0.18
C GLU A 462 35.82 14.37 0.21
N ARG A 463 37.03 14.04 0.71
CA ARG A 463 37.49 12.66 0.91
C ARG A 463 36.69 11.97 2.01
N MET A 464 36.50 12.63 3.15
CA MET A 464 35.67 12.09 4.24
C MET A 464 34.22 11.92 3.78
N GLU A 465 33.64 12.91 3.10
CA GLU A 465 32.29 12.81 2.54
C GLU A 465 32.17 11.63 1.56
N HIS A 466 33.20 11.37 0.76
CA HIS A 466 33.22 10.22 -0.13
C HIS A 466 33.25 8.88 0.63
N LEU A 467 34.07 8.77 1.68
CA LEU A 467 34.09 7.59 2.54
C LEU A 467 32.73 7.36 3.21
N LEU A 468 32.06 8.41 3.66
CA LEU A 468 30.71 8.33 4.23
C LEU A 468 29.68 7.82 3.21
N ARG A 469 29.76 8.27 1.96
CA ARG A 469 28.91 7.75 0.88
C ARG A 469 29.15 6.26 0.62
N VAL A 470 30.40 5.83 0.56
CA VAL A 470 30.71 4.39 0.39
C VAL A 470 30.27 3.60 1.63
N ASN A 471 30.41 4.17 2.83
CA ASN A 471 29.92 3.59 4.08
C ASN A 471 28.40 3.41 4.10
N ALA A 472 27.64 4.36 3.57
CA ALA A 472 26.18 4.23 3.47
C ALA A 472 25.77 3.05 2.57
N LEU A 473 26.51 2.78 1.48
CA LEU A 473 26.28 1.63 0.60
C LEU A 473 26.66 0.31 1.29
N ALA A 474 27.86 0.24 1.90
CA ALA A 474 28.35 -0.92 2.61
C ALA A 474 27.49 -1.27 3.84
N GLY A 475 27.01 -0.24 4.54
CA GLY A 475 26.21 -0.33 5.76
C GLY A 475 24.88 -1.04 5.55
N VAL A 476 24.33 -1.01 4.34
CA VAL A 476 23.14 -1.83 3.99
C VAL A 476 23.36 -3.31 4.28
N PHE A 477 24.59 -3.79 4.13
CA PHE A 477 24.98 -5.18 4.29
C PHE A 477 25.68 -5.47 5.62
N GLY A 478 25.55 -4.56 6.58
CA GLY A 478 26.19 -4.63 7.90
C GLY A 478 27.72 -4.50 7.85
N GLN A 479 28.29 -3.94 6.78
CA GLN A 479 29.72 -3.68 6.66
C GLN A 479 30.03 -2.21 6.94
N ARG A 480 31.24 -1.93 7.40
CA ARG A 480 31.73 -0.56 7.61
C ARG A 480 33.05 -0.36 6.90
N VAL A 481 33.27 0.83 6.36
CA VAL A 481 34.52 1.17 5.67
C VAL A 481 35.72 1.19 6.61
N SER A 482 35.50 1.44 7.91
CA SER A 482 36.54 1.40 8.95
C SER A 482 37.26 0.04 8.97
N GLY A 483 36.55 -1.06 8.75
CA GLY A 483 37.13 -2.41 8.70
C GLY A 483 37.97 -2.71 7.45
N TRP A 484 37.98 -1.81 6.46
CA TRP A 484 38.77 -1.97 5.23
C TRP A 484 40.00 -1.05 5.19
N ILE A 485 40.08 -0.06 6.07
CA ILE A 485 41.17 0.90 6.10
C ILE A 485 42.32 0.31 6.95
N PRO A 486 43.54 0.19 6.41
CA PRO A 486 44.67 -0.30 7.19
C PRO A 486 45.03 0.66 8.33
N THR A 487 45.31 0.11 9.52
CA THR A 487 45.64 0.90 10.73
C THR A 487 46.89 1.76 10.57
N PHE A 488 47.83 1.36 9.71
CA PHE A 488 49.09 2.07 9.46
C PHE A 488 49.04 3.03 8.26
N SER A 489 47.85 3.41 7.80
CA SER A 489 47.72 4.34 6.69
C SER A 489 48.01 5.78 7.16
N GLN A 490 49.14 6.36 6.73
CA GLN A 490 49.46 7.78 7.00
C GLN A 490 48.36 8.73 6.50
N ASN A 491 47.77 8.41 5.35
CA ASN A 491 46.65 9.16 4.79
C ASN A 491 45.41 9.07 5.69
N MET A 492 45.14 7.93 6.32
CA MET A 492 44.06 7.82 7.32
C MET A 492 44.33 8.74 8.50
N THR A 493 45.51 8.64 9.12
CA THR A 493 45.87 9.48 10.27
C THR A 493 45.71 10.95 9.95
N ARG A 494 46.21 11.37 8.79
CA ARG A 494 46.09 12.76 8.32
C ARG A 494 44.64 13.20 8.11
N LEU A 495 43.81 12.36 7.50
CA LEU A 495 42.40 12.65 7.27
C LEU A 495 41.65 12.82 8.59
N LEU A 496 41.85 11.89 9.54
CA LEU A 496 41.17 11.93 10.83
C LEU A 496 41.64 13.11 11.68
N SER A 497 42.95 13.38 11.73
CA SER A 497 43.49 14.54 12.45
C SER A 497 42.92 15.84 11.90
N HIS A 498 42.86 16.00 10.57
CA HIS A 498 42.23 17.17 9.95
C HIS A 498 40.79 17.37 10.40
N ARG A 499 39.99 16.29 10.43
CA ARG A 499 38.58 16.35 10.82
C ARG A 499 38.38 16.64 12.31
N LEU A 500 39.23 16.08 13.17
CA LEU A 500 39.21 16.33 14.62
C LEU A 500 39.71 17.74 14.99
N GLU A 501 40.71 18.27 14.28
CA GLU A 501 41.29 19.61 14.52
C GLU A 501 40.37 20.74 14.07
N ARG A 502 39.60 20.54 12.99
CA ARG A 502 38.73 21.58 12.41
C ARG A 502 37.58 22.01 13.34
N GLY A 503 37.26 21.21 14.37
CA GLY A 503 36.34 21.60 15.44
C GLY A 503 34.86 21.78 15.03
N GLY A 504 34.41 21.09 13.97
CA GLY A 504 33.01 21.10 13.53
C GLY A 504 32.17 19.98 14.16
N THR A 505 30.84 20.10 14.11
CA THR A 505 29.93 19.02 14.52
C THR A 505 30.10 17.81 13.59
N LEU A 506 30.62 16.72 14.12
CA LEU A 506 30.77 15.45 13.41
C LEU A 506 29.41 14.75 13.32
N GLY A 507 29.06 14.25 12.14
CA GLY A 507 27.86 13.42 11.98
C GLY A 507 28.02 12.09 12.73
N THR A 508 26.90 11.43 13.05
CA THR A 508 26.93 10.14 13.77
C THR A 508 27.75 9.07 13.05
N ASP A 509 27.64 8.98 11.73
CA ASP A 509 28.36 8.00 10.91
C ASP A 509 29.84 8.34 10.80
N GLU A 510 30.18 9.63 10.77
CA GLU A 510 31.56 10.11 10.75
C GLU A 510 32.27 9.81 12.08
N GLN A 511 31.59 10.10 13.19
CA GLN A 511 32.08 9.79 14.52
C GLN A 511 32.28 8.28 14.69
N ALA A 512 31.36 7.45 14.22
CA ALA A 512 31.49 6.00 14.29
C ALA A 512 32.73 5.48 13.52
N ILE A 513 33.03 6.03 12.34
CA ILE A 513 34.24 5.68 11.57
C ILE A 513 35.50 6.10 12.34
N ILE A 514 35.54 7.32 12.87
CA ILE A 514 36.66 7.82 13.67
C ILE A 514 36.89 6.91 14.88
N ASP A 515 35.82 6.56 15.60
CA ASP A 515 35.88 5.74 16.80
C ASP A 515 36.40 4.33 16.52
N ASP A 516 35.91 3.69 15.45
CA ASP A 516 36.36 2.37 15.03
C ASP A 516 37.86 2.39 14.69
N LEU A 517 38.34 3.43 13.99
CA LEU A 517 39.73 3.55 13.58
C LEU A 517 40.65 3.89 14.76
N VAL A 518 40.23 4.77 15.67
CA VAL A 518 40.97 5.08 16.92
C VAL A 518 41.05 3.85 17.83
N ALA A 519 39.99 3.07 17.93
CA ALA A 519 40.01 1.79 18.68
C ALA A 519 41.02 0.80 18.07
N THR A 520 41.10 0.75 16.75
CA THR A 520 42.08 -0.08 16.03
C THR A 520 43.51 0.44 16.28
N ALA A 521 43.73 1.77 16.24
CA ALA A 521 45.01 2.38 16.57
C ALA A 521 45.46 2.09 18.01
N ARG A 522 44.56 2.18 18.99
CA ARG A 522 44.82 1.80 20.40
C ARG A 522 45.26 0.35 20.53
N THR A 523 44.59 -0.54 19.82
CA THR A 523 44.90 -1.97 19.82
C THR A 523 46.30 -2.22 19.27
N GLU A 524 46.67 -1.58 18.15
CA GLU A 524 48.01 -1.73 17.56
C GLU A 524 49.12 -1.13 18.42
N VAL A 525 48.92 0.07 18.99
CA VAL A 525 49.87 0.67 19.94
C VAL A 525 50.03 -0.21 21.18
N GLY A 526 48.95 -0.84 21.65
CA GLY A 526 48.97 -1.74 22.81
C GLY A 526 49.75 -3.04 22.56
N LYS A 527 49.81 -3.53 21.32
CA LYS A 527 50.62 -4.71 20.94
C LYS A 527 52.12 -4.45 20.99
N SER A 528 52.56 -3.22 20.73
CA SER A 528 53.99 -2.88 20.64
C SER A 528 54.55 -2.37 21.97
N ARG A 529 55.31 -3.22 22.66
CA ARG A 529 55.88 -2.91 23.99
C ARG A 529 57.03 -1.91 23.97
N TYR A 530 57.81 -1.84 22.89
CA TYR A 530 59.08 -1.10 22.85
C TYR A 530 59.16 -0.02 21.75
N TRP A 531 58.24 -0.03 20.78
CA TRP A 531 58.17 0.98 19.72
C TRP A 531 56.72 1.36 19.46
N LYS A 532 56.34 2.57 19.83
CA LYS A 532 55.00 3.13 19.59
C LYS A 532 55.10 4.15 18.46
N SER A 533 54.19 4.08 17.50
CA SER A 533 54.11 5.10 16.44
C SER A 533 53.61 6.42 17.04
N ASN A 534 54.41 7.48 16.94
CA ASN A 534 54.04 8.82 17.42
C ASN A 534 52.76 9.31 16.73
N GLU A 535 52.62 9.09 15.41
CA GLU A 535 51.45 9.48 14.63
C GLU A 535 50.14 8.86 15.17
N LEU A 536 50.19 7.59 15.62
CA LEU A 536 49.01 6.92 16.18
C LEU A 536 48.70 7.40 17.60
N MET A 537 49.73 7.67 18.42
CA MET A 537 49.56 8.24 19.75
C MET A 537 48.92 9.63 19.68
N ASP A 538 49.44 10.50 18.79
CA ASP A 538 48.94 11.85 18.59
C ASP A 538 47.46 11.86 18.16
N LEU A 539 47.07 10.93 17.27
CA LEU A 539 45.68 10.76 16.85
C LEU A 539 44.77 10.32 18.01
N ILE A 540 45.22 9.40 18.86
CA ILE A 540 44.46 8.93 20.04
C ILE A 540 44.25 10.09 21.02
N GLU A 541 45.32 10.84 21.34
CA GLU A 541 45.26 11.99 22.25
C GLU A 541 44.39 13.13 21.68
N LEU A 542 44.44 13.34 20.36
CA LEU A 542 43.57 14.31 19.69
C LEU A 542 42.09 13.91 19.80
N SER A 543 41.75 12.65 19.54
CA SER A 543 40.38 12.13 19.68
C SER A 543 39.85 12.27 21.11
N GLU A 544 40.68 11.98 22.12
CA GLU A 544 40.31 12.10 23.54
C GLU A 544 40.06 13.56 23.94
N ARG A 545 40.89 14.49 23.48
CA ARG A 545 40.70 15.92 23.73
C ARG A 545 39.41 16.44 23.10
N THR A 546 39.12 16.07 21.86
CA THR A 546 37.91 16.54 21.16
C THR A 546 36.63 16.01 21.82
N ARG A 547 36.64 14.79 22.39
CA ARG A 547 35.52 14.22 23.16
C ARG A 547 35.27 14.87 24.53
N GLN A 548 36.26 15.57 25.10
CA GLN A 548 36.11 16.25 26.39
C GLN A 548 35.54 17.68 26.23
N VAL A 549 35.57 18.22 25.01
CA VAL A 549 35.20 19.61 24.69
C VAL A 549 33.82 19.71 24.02
N GLY A 550 33.37 18.66 23.33
CA GLY A 550 32.00 18.51 22.83
C GLY A 550 31.13 17.76 23.82
#